data_AF-A0A9E4L5L5-F1
#
_entry.id   AF-A0A9E4L5L5-F1
#
_cell.length_a   1.000
_cell.length_b   1.000
_cell.length_c   1.000
_cell.angle_alpha   90.00
_cell.angle_beta   90.00
_cell.angle_gamma   90.00
#
_symmetry.space_group_name_H-M   'P 1'
#
loop_
_entity.id
_entity.type
_entity.pdbx_description
1 polymer ?
#
loop_
_entity_poly.entity_id
_entity_poly.type
_entity_poly.pdbx_seq_one_letter_code
_entity_poly.pdbx_strand_id
1 'polypeptide(L)'
;ALRGIGNVYYDFEEHTKAIGYYERYLALRPDDANVRTDLGTMYLYTDRADRAITEYQTVIAANPDFFQAHFNLGIAYREKADLAQARQSLERARALTDDERVRDRVDHVLAQLNGGAPPQAQPRTAFQHAVEQLFHSHDIMGPKVALIEWSAPAGAKVYLQNFPIQGMPPDVRNRFLAKLRIQIGLAKKNNNIDASVIVELIDAETRSVMETLQTETS
;
A
#
# COMPACT_ATOMS: atom_id res chain seq x y z
N ALA A 1 25.23 21.02 4.97
CA ALA A 1 25.02 21.09 3.51
C ALA A 1 24.74 19.71 2.91
N LEU A 2 25.65 18.73 3.03
CA LEU A 2 25.52 17.42 2.37
C LEU A 2 24.22 16.66 2.69
N ARG A 3 23.85 16.53 3.98
CA ARG A 3 22.55 15.93 4.39
C ARG A 3 21.37 16.61 3.70
N GLY A 4 21.28 17.94 3.79
CA GLY A 4 20.18 18.71 3.19
C GLY A 4 20.09 18.54 1.66
N ILE A 5 21.23 18.48 0.95
CA ILE A 5 21.25 18.21 -0.49
C ILE A 5 20.79 16.77 -0.78
N GLY A 6 21.22 15.80 0.05
CA GLY A 6 20.73 14.43 -0.01
C GLY A 6 19.21 14.36 0.13
N ASN A 7 18.63 15.07 1.11
CA ASN A 7 17.18 15.16 1.30
C ASN A 7 16.47 15.79 0.09
N VAL A 8 17.03 16.84 -0.53
CA VAL A 8 16.44 17.44 -1.74
C VAL A 8 16.38 16.43 -2.89
N TYR A 9 17.45 15.65 -3.10
CA TYR A 9 17.43 14.60 -4.12
C TYR A 9 16.56 13.40 -3.74
N TYR A 10 16.39 13.12 -2.45
CA TYR A 10 15.41 12.16 -1.95
C TYR A 10 14.00 12.59 -2.37
N ASP A 11 13.64 13.84 -2.10
CA ASP A 11 12.30 14.39 -2.37
C ASP A 11 11.98 14.48 -3.88
N PHE A 12 13.01 14.59 -4.72
CA PHE A 12 12.89 14.53 -6.18
C PHE A 12 12.97 13.11 -6.75
N GLU A 13 12.99 12.07 -5.90
CA GLU A 13 13.10 10.66 -6.30
C GLU A 13 14.37 10.33 -7.11
N GLU A 14 15.37 11.20 -7.00
CA GLU A 14 16.67 11.07 -7.66
C GLU A 14 17.63 10.24 -6.77
N HIS A 15 17.19 9.02 -6.46
CA HIS A 15 17.77 8.17 -5.40
C HIS A 15 19.28 7.92 -5.54
N THR A 16 19.78 7.74 -6.78
CA THR A 16 21.23 7.55 -7.00
C THR A 16 22.04 8.78 -6.63
N LYS A 17 21.51 9.99 -6.83
CA LYS A 17 22.17 11.24 -6.40
C LYS A 17 22.10 11.37 -4.89
N ALA A 18 20.95 11.09 -4.28
CA ALA A 18 20.77 11.11 -2.83
C ALA A 18 21.78 10.19 -2.12
N ILE A 19 21.98 8.96 -2.62
CA ILE A 19 22.99 8.00 -2.13
C ILE A 19 24.36 8.66 -2.05
N GLY A 20 24.84 9.27 -3.14
CA GLY A 20 26.18 9.85 -3.19
C GLY A 20 26.37 10.99 -2.16
N TYR A 21 25.33 11.76 -1.86
CA TYR A 21 25.39 12.81 -0.84
C TYR A 21 25.32 12.25 0.58
N TYR A 22 24.49 11.23 0.83
CA TYR A 22 24.41 10.56 2.12
C TYR A 22 25.70 9.81 2.45
N GLU A 23 26.31 9.09 1.50
CA GLU A 23 27.60 8.43 1.69
C GLU A 23 28.71 9.43 2.08
N ARG A 24 28.80 10.57 1.36
CA ARG A 24 29.75 11.65 1.70
C ARG A 24 29.47 12.28 3.05
N TYR A 25 28.20 12.41 3.43
CA TYR A 25 27.82 12.92 4.74
C TYR A 25 28.24 11.95 5.86
N LEU A 26 27.93 10.66 5.70
CA LEU A 26 28.24 9.62 6.68
C LEU A 26 29.75 9.38 6.81
N ALA A 27 30.54 9.62 5.76
CA ALA A 27 32.00 9.64 5.87
C ALA A 27 32.52 10.69 6.87
N LEU A 28 31.77 11.78 7.10
CA LEU A 28 32.11 12.84 8.07
C LEU A 28 31.38 12.66 9.41
N ARG A 29 30.26 11.95 9.42
CA ARG A 29 29.37 11.73 10.57
C ARG A 29 28.86 10.28 10.56
N PRO A 30 29.73 9.31 10.89
CA PRO A 30 29.40 7.90 10.73
C PRO A 30 28.26 7.42 11.64
N ASP A 31 28.00 8.13 12.74
CA ASP A 31 27.06 7.70 13.78
C ASP A 31 25.65 8.30 13.61
N ASP A 32 25.37 9.04 12.53
CA ASP A 32 24.02 9.57 12.27
C ASP A 32 23.07 8.46 11.79
N ALA A 33 22.38 7.85 12.75
CA ALA A 33 21.42 6.77 12.52
C ALA A 33 20.27 7.14 11.56
N ASN A 34 19.82 8.40 11.57
CA ASN A 34 18.73 8.84 10.69
C ASN A 34 19.20 8.84 9.24
N VAL A 35 20.33 9.49 8.96
CA VAL A 35 20.86 9.56 7.59
C VAL A 35 21.30 8.19 7.09
N ARG A 36 21.81 7.32 7.98
CA ARG A 36 22.13 5.94 7.63
C ARG A 36 20.88 5.13 7.27
N THR A 37 19.78 5.32 7.99
CA THR A 37 18.49 4.70 7.65
C THR A 37 17.93 5.25 6.32
N ASP A 38 18.07 6.55 6.07
CA ASP A 38 17.67 7.18 4.80
C ASP A 38 18.52 6.65 3.64
N LEU A 39 19.83 6.45 3.83
CA LEU A 39 20.71 5.81 2.85
C LEU A 39 20.26 4.38 2.55
N GLY A 40 19.95 3.58 3.58
CA GLY A 40 19.36 2.26 3.40
C GLY A 40 18.08 2.29 2.57
N THR A 41 17.24 3.31 2.78
CA THR A 41 15.99 3.50 2.03
C THR A 41 16.27 3.78 0.55
N MET A 42 17.28 4.61 0.25
CA MET A 42 17.68 4.86 -1.14
C MET A 42 18.24 3.63 -1.83
N TYR A 43 18.92 2.75 -1.08
CA TYR A 43 19.36 1.47 -1.63
C TYR A 43 18.18 0.55 -1.96
N LEU A 44 17.08 0.55 -1.20
CA LEU A 44 15.88 -0.20 -1.58
C LEU A 44 15.26 0.32 -2.87
N TYR A 45 15.04 1.63 -3.00
CA TYR A 45 14.49 2.21 -4.24
C TYR A 45 15.36 2.04 -5.48
N THR A 46 16.59 1.57 -5.32
CA THR A 46 17.52 1.29 -6.42
C THR A 46 17.87 -0.20 -6.53
N ASP A 47 17.00 -1.08 -6.02
CA ASP A 47 17.08 -2.54 -6.09
C ASP A 47 18.36 -3.13 -5.45
N ARG A 48 18.92 -2.46 -4.45
CA ARG A 48 20.15 -2.87 -3.72
C ARG A 48 19.82 -3.31 -2.29
N ALA A 49 18.88 -4.25 -2.15
CA ALA A 49 18.38 -4.70 -0.86
C ALA A 49 19.49 -5.18 0.10
N ASP A 50 20.55 -5.84 -0.38
CA ASP A 50 21.67 -6.28 0.46
C ASP A 50 22.42 -5.12 1.13
N ARG A 51 22.59 -4.01 0.40
CA ARG A 51 23.20 -2.80 0.95
C ARG A 51 22.28 -2.14 1.95
N ALA A 52 20.98 -2.07 1.66
CA ALA A 52 19.99 -1.55 2.59
C ALA A 52 19.99 -2.32 3.93
N ILE A 53 19.98 -3.66 3.86
CA ILE A 53 20.06 -4.54 5.04
C ILE A 53 21.30 -4.21 5.88
N THR A 54 22.46 -4.05 5.24
CA THR A 54 23.71 -3.72 5.92
C THR A 54 23.62 -2.39 6.67
N GLU A 55 23.05 -1.36 6.05
CA GLU A 55 22.88 -0.05 6.68
C GLU A 55 21.92 -0.11 7.87
N TYR A 56 20.78 -0.79 7.75
CA TYR A 56 19.82 -0.93 8.85
C TYR A 56 20.39 -1.75 10.01
N GLN A 57 21.09 -2.85 9.74
CA GLN A 57 21.76 -3.65 10.77
C GLN A 57 22.82 -2.84 11.51
N THR A 58 23.54 -1.96 10.81
CA THR A 58 24.50 -1.04 11.44
C THR A 58 23.79 -0.08 12.40
N VAL A 59 22.65 0.48 12.01
CA VAL A 59 21.84 1.33 12.89
C VAL A 59 21.34 0.55 14.11
N ILE A 60 20.82 -0.66 13.92
CA ILE A 60 20.30 -1.52 14.99
C ILE A 60 21.41 -1.93 15.96
N ALA A 61 22.61 -2.22 15.47
CA ALA A 61 23.75 -2.57 16.32
C ALA A 61 24.15 -1.42 17.26
N ALA A 62 24.05 -0.17 16.80
CA ALA A 62 24.34 1.02 17.60
C ALA A 62 23.15 1.43 18.48
N ASN A 63 21.92 1.29 17.99
CA ASN A 63 20.68 1.60 18.68
C ASN A 63 19.63 0.49 18.46
N PRO A 64 19.57 -0.51 19.37
CA PRO A 64 18.67 -1.64 19.24
C PRO A 64 17.17 -1.30 19.24
N ASP A 65 16.80 -0.09 19.67
CA ASP A 65 15.42 0.36 19.82
C ASP A 65 15.02 1.38 18.73
N PHE A 66 15.85 1.54 17.70
CA PHE A 66 15.55 2.43 16.57
C PHE A 66 14.46 1.84 15.67
N PHE A 67 13.20 2.17 15.96
CA PHE A 67 12.00 1.66 15.28
C PHE A 67 12.13 1.61 13.75
N GLN A 68 12.53 2.74 13.13
CA GLN A 68 12.53 2.89 11.68
C GLN A 68 13.49 1.90 11.00
N ALA A 69 14.61 1.55 11.64
CA ALA A 69 15.58 0.61 11.10
C ALA A 69 15.04 -0.82 11.14
N HIS A 70 14.37 -1.23 12.23
CA HIS A 70 13.70 -2.54 12.29
C HIS A 70 12.56 -2.66 11.28
N PHE A 71 11.74 -1.62 11.14
CA PHE A 71 10.65 -1.60 10.17
C PHE A 71 11.18 -1.73 8.74
N ASN A 72 12.15 -0.89 8.36
CA ASN A 72 12.72 -0.91 7.02
C ASN A 72 13.55 -2.18 6.73
N LEU A 73 14.21 -2.76 7.74
CA LEU A 73 14.89 -4.05 7.62
C LEU A 73 13.89 -5.16 7.29
N GLY A 74 12.70 -5.13 7.91
CA GLY A 74 11.61 -6.03 7.59
C GLY A 74 11.15 -5.94 6.13
N ILE A 75 11.02 -4.71 5.60
CA ILE A 75 10.70 -4.48 4.18
C ILE A 75 11.82 -4.98 3.26
N ALA A 76 13.08 -4.74 3.61
CA ALA A 76 14.22 -5.18 2.81
C ALA A 76 14.30 -6.71 2.68
N TYR A 77 14.07 -7.44 3.78
CA TYR A 77 14.02 -8.90 3.75
C TYR A 77 12.83 -9.43 2.96
N ARG A 78 11.68 -8.72 2.99
CA ARG A 78 10.52 -9.07 2.16
C ARG A 78 10.83 -8.98 0.67
N GLU A 79 11.52 -7.93 0.22
CA GLU A 79 11.94 -7.80 -1.19
C GLU A 79 12.89 -8.93 -1.61
N LYS A 80 13.70 -9.42 -0.68
CA LYS A 80 14.54 -10.61 -0.87
C LYS A 80 13.80 -11.95 -0.74
N ALA A 81 12.49 -11.94 -0.52
CA ALA A 81 11.67 -13.11 -0.21
C ALA A 81 12.13 -13.90 1.03
N ASP A 82 12.94 -13.31 1.91
CA ASP A 82 13.30 -13.89 3.21
C ASP A 82 12.23 -13.53 4.25
N LEU A 83 11.10 -14.24 4.16
CA LEU A 83 9.91 -13.96 4.96
C LEU A 83 10.14 -14.19 6.46
N ALA A 84 11.08 -15.07 6.82
CA ALA A 84 11.40 -15.36 8.21
C ALA A 84 12.08 -14.16 8.87
N GLN A 85 13.14 -13.63 8.24
CA GLN A 85 13.84 -12.44 8.74
C GLN A 85 12.98 -11.18 8.63
N ALA A 86 12.16 -11.07 7.58
CA ALA A 86 11.19 -9.98 7.45
C ALA A 86 10.22 -9.94 8.63
N ARG A 87 9.62 -11.08 8.99
CA ARG A 87 8.70 -11.17 10.12
C ARG A 87 9.37 -10.83 11.44
N GLN A 88 10.57 -11.38 11.68
CA GLN A 88 11.32 -11.13 12.91
C GLN A 88 11.58 -9.62 13.11
N SER A 89 12.01 -8.94 12.05
CA SER A 89 12.33 -7.51 12.09
C SER A 89 11.08 -6.65 12.32
N LEU A 90 9.97 -6.98 11.66
CA LEU A 90 8.70 -6.26 11.84
C LEU A 90 8.09 -6.49 13.23
N GLU A 91 8.12 -7.70 13.79
CA GLU A 91 7.67 -7.94 15.17
C GLU A 91 8.51 -7.14 16.17
N ARG A 92 9.82 -6.98 15.92
CA ARG A 92 10.65 -6.10 16.73
C ARG A 92 10.22 -4.64 16.60
N ALA A 93 9.97 -4.15 15.40
CA ALA A 93 9.46 -2.78 15.19
C ALA A 93 8.10 -2.58 15.91
N ARG A 94 7.18 -3.54 15.78
CA ARG A 94 5.87 -3.52 16.44
C ARG A 94 5.98 -3.41 17.96
N ALA A 95 6.95 -4.11 18.58
CA ALA A 95 7.19 -4.06 20.02
C ALA A 95 7.83 -2.75 20.51
N LEU A 96 8.37 -1.91 19.61
CA LEU A 96 9.04 -0.65 19.95
C LEU A 96 8.11 0.57 19.87
N THR A 97 6.84 0.39 19.49
CA THR A 97 5.87 1.49 19.37
C THR A 97 4.69 1.31 20.30
N ASP A 98 4.39 2.37 21.05
CA ASP A 98 3.15 2.50 21.82
C ASP A 98 2.01 3.14 21.01
N ASP A 99 2.34 3.82 19.91
CA ASP A 99 1.37 4.44 19.00
C ASP A 99 0.60 3.37 18.21
N GLU A 100 -0.72 3.33 18.42
CA GLU A 100 -1.64 2.38 17.80
C GLU A 100 -1.66 2.51 16.26
N ARG A 101 -1.60 3.73 15.73
CA ARG A 101 -1.59 3.95 14.26
C ARG A 101 -0.33 3.40 13.62
N VAL A 102 0.81 3.57 14.30
CA VAL A 102 2.08 3.00 13.84
C VAL A 102 2.04 1.49 13.94
N ARG A 103 1.50 0.94 15.05
CA ARG A 103 1.34 -0.51 15.24
C ARG A 103 0.48 -1.14 14.15
N ASP A 104 -0.66 -0.53 13.82
CA ASP A 104 -1.56 -0.98 12.75
C ASP A 104 -0.85 -1.05 11.39
N ARG A 105 0.01 -0.07 11.10
CA ARG A 105 0.82 -0.08 9.88
C ARG A 105 1.79 -1.25 9.85
N VAL A 106 2.43 -1.60 10.96
CA VAL A 106 3.33 -2.76 11.04
C VAL A 106 2.54 -4.06 10.91
N ASP A 107 1.40 -4.18 11.59
CA ASP A 107 0.51 -5.34 11.52
C ASP A 107 0.01 -5.61 10.10
N HIS A 108 -0.29 -4.53 9.35
CA HIS A 108 -0.65 -4.65 7.94
C HIS A 108 0.46 -5.29 7.09
N VAL A 109 1.72 -4.90 7.30
CA VAL A 109 2.87 -5.47 6.57
C VAL A 109 3.11 -6.91 7.01
N LEU A 110 3.00 -7.22 8.30
CA LEU A 110 3.15 -8.58 8.83
C LEU A 110 2.12 -9.55 8.23
N ALA A 111 0.88 -9.11 8.03
CA ALA A 111 -0.14 -9.92 7.37
C ALA A 111 0.24 -10.28 5.93
N GLN A 112 0.79 -9.31 5.18
CA GLN A 112 1.23 -9.49 3.79
C GLN A 112 2.36 -10.52 3.64
N LEU A 113 3.22 -10.70 4.65
CA LEU A 113 4.33 -11.66 4.59
C LEU A 113 3.88 -13.13 4.55
N ASN A 114 2.68 -13.46 5.02
CA ASN A 114 2.26 -14.85 5.20
C ASN A 114 1.60 -15.44 3.95
N GLY A 115 1.76 -14.79 2.79
CA GLY A 115 0.84 -14.97 1.65
C GLY A 115 -0.58 -14.53 1.97
N GLY A 116 -0.79 -13.89 3.13
CA GLY A 116 -2.05 -13.33 3.54
C GLY A 116 -2.27 -12.06 2.76
N ALA A 117 -3.34 -12.01 1.96
CA ALA A 117 -3.97 -10.74 1.69
C ALA A 117 -4.10 -9.94 3.02
N PRO A 118 -3.95 -8.59 3.01
CA PRO A 118 -4.16 -7.78 4.22
C PRO A 118 -5.43 -8.26 4.90
N PRO A 119 -5.50 -8.33 6.25
CA PRO A 119 -6.53 -9.07 6.97
C PRO A 119 -7.87 -8.88 6.29
N GLN A 120 -8.25 -9.86 5.46
CA GLN A 120 -9.51 -9.77 4.76
C GLN A 120 -10.53 -10.00 5.84
N ALA A 121 -11.32 -8.96 6.07
CA ALA A 121 -12.55 -9.02 6.83
C ALA A 121 -13.33 -10.26 6.37
N GLN A 122 -13.26 -11.33 7.16
CA GLN A 122 -14.00 -12.58 6.96
C GLN A 122 -13.69 -13.29 5.62
N PRO A 123 -13.94 -14.60 5.50
CA PRO A 123 -13.97 -15.24 4.19
C PRO A 123 -14.91 -14.47 3.26
N ARG A 124 -14.47 -14.20 2.02
CA ARG A 124 -15.29 -13.48 1.05
C ARG A 124 -16.66 -14.15 0.91
N THR A 125 -17.72 -13.36 1.09
CA THR A 125 -19.07 -13.87 0.85
C THR A 125 -19.29 -14.08 -0.65
N ALA A 126 -20.29 -14.90 -1.02
CA ALA A 126 -20.66 -15.09 -2.42
C ALA A 126 -20.98 -13.77 -3.13
N PHE A 127 -21.58 -12.82 -2.41
CA PHE A 127 -21.81 -11.46 -2.89
C PHE A 127 -20.51 -10.73 -3.18
N GLN A 128 -19.57 -10.74 -2.24
CA GLN A 128 -18.29 -10.06 -2.41
C GLN A 128 -17.52 -10.62 -3.61
N HIS A 129 -17.52 -11.95 -3.77
CA HIS A 129 -16.90 -12.59 -4.93
C HIS A 129 -17.57 -12.19 -6.25
N ALA A 130 -18.90 -12.11 -6.28
CA ALA A 130 -19.63 -11.69 -7.48
C ALA A 130 -19.30 -10.25 -7.90
N VAL A 131 -19.14 -9.34 -6.94
CA VAL A 131 -18.73 -7.95 -7.21
C VAL A 131 -17.27 -7.88 -7.68
N GLU A 132 -16.36 -8.62 -7.06
CA GLU A 132 -14.96 -8.69 -7.52
C GLU A 132 -14.85 -9.21 -8.95
N GLN A 133 -15.60 -10.27 -9.29
CA GLN A 133 -15.65 -10.82 -10.65
C GLN A 133 -16.18 -9.79 -11.65
N LEU A 134 -17.25 -9.07 -11.31
CA LEU A 134 -17.82 -8.01 -12.15
C LEU A 134 -16.76 -6.97 -12.55
N PHE A 135 -15.95 -6.51 -11.60
CA PHE A 135 -14.93 -5.50 -11.88
C PHE A 135 -13.75 -6.08 -12.65
N HIS A 136 -13.21 -7.24 -12.27
CA HIS A 136 -12.07 -7.86 -12.94
C HIS A 136 -12.40 -8.34 -14.36
N SER A 137 -13.62 -8.81 -14.61
CA SER A 137 -14.06 -9.29 -15.92
C SER A 137 -14.53 -8.17 -16.86
N HIS A 138 -14.54 -6.92 -16.40
CA HIS A 138 -15.00 -5.80 -17.22
C HIS A 138 -13.92 -5.39 -18.24
N ASP A 139 -14.22 -5.41 -19.53
CA ASP A 139 -13.25 -5.14 -20.61
C ASP A 139 -12.41 -3.86 -20.43
N ILE A 140 -13.05 -2.76 -20.00
CA ILE A 140 -12.40 -1.47 -19.80
C ILE A 140 -11.80 -1.30 -18.38
N MET A 141 -12.54 -1.64 -17.32
CA MET A 141 -12.09 -1.42 -15.94
C MET A 141 -11.18 -2.52 -15.41
N GLY A 142 -11.37 -3.78 -15.80
CA GLY A 142 -10.66 -4.93 -15.28
C GLY A 142 -9.14 -4.76 -15.30
N PRO A 143 -8.53 -4.41 -16.45
CA PRO A 143 -7.09 -4.13 -16.53
C PRO A 143 -6.62 -2.91 -15.72
N LYS A 144 -7.54 -2.09 -15.21
CA LYS A 144 -7.28 -0.90 -14.41
C LYS A 144 -7.51 -1.14 -12.91
N VAL A 145 -8.13 -2.26 -12.51
CA VAL A 145 -8.32 -2.59 -11.09
C VAL A 145 -6.97 -2.92 -10.46
N ALA A 146 -6.55 -2.07 -9.52
CA ALA A 146 -5.33 -2.26 -8.74
C ALA A 146 -5.60 -3.11 -7.50
N LEU A 147 -6.72 -2.82 -6.82
CA LEU A 147 -7.09 -3.40 -5.54
C LEU A 147 -8.60 -3.25 -5.31
N ILE A 148 -9.22 -4.24 -4.68
CA ILE A 148 -10.57 -4.13 -4.12
C ILE A 148 -10.49 -4.39 -2.63
N GLU A 149 -10.82 -3.37 -1.84
CA GLU A 149 -10.92 -3.46 -0.38
C GLU A 149 -12.39 -3.47 0.04
N TRP A 150 -12.74 -4.26 1.05
CA TRP A 150 -14.09 -4.28 1.59
C TRP A 150 -14.12 -3.52 2.91
N SER A 151 -14.82 -2.38 2.92
CA SER A 151 -15.03 -1.55 4.11
C SER A 151 -16.17 -2.08 5.00
N ALA A 152 -17.07 -2.89 4.44
CA ALA A 152 -18.18 -3.56 5.14
C ALA A 152 -18.66 -4.79 4.32
N PRO A 153 -19.54 -5.66 4.84
CA PRO A 153 -20.11 -6.77 4.06
C PRO A 153 -20.77 -6.36 2.73
N ALA A 154 -21.34 -5.15 2.68
CA ALA A 154 -21.95 -4.52 1.51
C ALA A 154 -21.24 -3.21 1.08
N GLY A 155 -19.99 -3.00 1.54
CA GLY A 155 -19.22 -1.78 1.28
C GLY A 155 -17.87 -2.12 0.66
N ALA A 156 -17.58 -1.60 -0.54
CA ALA A 156 -16.33 -1.84 -1.24
C ALA A 156 -15.65 -0.54 -1.72
N LYS A 157 -14.32 -0.57 -1.77
CA LYS A 157 -13.45 0.44 -2.35
C LYS A 157 -12.66 -0.21 -3.49
N VAL A 158 -12.85 0.28 -4.70
CA VAL A 158 -12.22 -0.22 -5.92
C VAL A 158 -11.19 0.80 -6.37
N TYR A 159 -9.92 0.47 -6.20
CA TYR A 159 -8.79 1.31 -6.59
C TYR A 159 -8.46 1.07 -8.05
N LEU A 160 -8.47 2.14 -8.86
CA LEU A 160 -8.25 2.08 -10.30
C LEU A 160 -7.02 2.88 -10.70
N GLN A 161 -6.12 2.29 -11.48
CA GLN A 161 -4.95 2.97 -12.04
C GLN A 161 -5.31 3.73 -13.30
N ASN A 162 -5.01 5.03 -13.36
CA ASN A 162 -5.13 5.84 -14.58
C ASN A 162 -6.50 5.71 -15.28
N PHE A 163 -7.58 5.62 -14.49
CA PHE A 163 -8.92 5.43 -15.05
C PHE A 163 -9.59 6.79 -15.31
N PRO A 164 -9.86 7.16 -16.58
CA PRO A 164 -10.16 8.54 -16.95
C PRO A 164 -11.63 8.91 -16.73
N ILE A 165 -12.24 8.50 -15.61
CA ILE A 165 -13.67 8.67 -15.34
C ILE A 165 -14.12 10.12 -15.32
N GLN A 166 -13.31 11.02 -14.74
CA GLN A 166 -13.60 12.45 -14.71
C GLN A 166 -13.44 13.12 -16.09
N GLY A 167 -12.63 12.53 -16.98
CA GLY A 167 -12.44 12.99 -18.35
C GLY A 167 -13.47 12.46 -19.35
N MET A 168 -14.36 11.55 -18.94
CA MET A 168 -15.40 11.03 -19.82
C MET A 168 -16.49 12.08 -20.11
N PRO A 169 -17.03 12.14 -21.35
CA PRO A 169 -18.21 12.94 -21.64
C PRO A 169 -19.36 12.58 -20.68
N PRO A 170 -20.14 13.55 -20.16
CA PRO A 170 -21.16 13.29 -19.14
C PRO A 170 -22.13 12.17 -19.49
N ASP A 171 -22.63 12.11 -20.73
CA ASP A 171 -23.57 11.06 -21.17
C ASP A 171 -22.93 9.67 -21.23
N VAL A 172 -21.64 9.59 -21.54
CA VAL A 172 -20.89 8.34 -21.57
C VAL A 172 -20.65 7.86 -20.14
N ARG A 173 -20.18 8.75 -19.27
CA ARG A 173 -19.96 8.48 -17.84
C ARG A 173 -21.26 8.02 -17.17
N ASN A 174 -22.36 8.73 -17.37
CA ASN A 174 -23.64 8.40 -16.75
C ASN A 174 -24.17 7.04 -17.20
N ARG A 175 -24.08 6.70 -18.49
CA ARG A 175 -24.46 5.37 -19.00
C ARG A 175 -23.56 4.26 -18.48
N PHE A 176 -22.26 4.54 -18.40
CA PHE A 176 -21.29 3.60 -17.84
C PHE A 176 -21.60 3.29 -16.37
N LEU A 177 -21.76 4.31 -15.53
CA LEU A 177 -22.09 4.13 -14.11
C LEU A 177 -23.46 3.49 -13.91
N ALA A 178 -24.44 3.82 -14.74
CA ALA A 178 -25.76 3.17 -14.69
C ALA A 178 -25.67 1.66 -14.94
N LYS A 179 -24.87 1.21 -15.91
CA LYS A 179 -24.64 -0.22 -16.16
C LYS A 179 -24.01 -0.92 -14.96
N LEU A 180 -23.00 -0.29 -14.33
CA LEU A 180 -22.37 -0.84 -13.14
C LEU A 180 -23.36 -0.95 -11.97
N ARG A 181 -24.17 0.08 -11.72
CA ARG A 181 -25.21 0.05 -10.68
C ARG A 181 -26.19 -1.10 -10.92
N ILE A 182 -26.60 -1.33 -12.17
CA ILE A 182 -27.48 -2.46 -12.53
C ILE A 182 -26.80 -3.80 -12.22
N GLN A 183 -25.55 -4.00 -12.63
CA GLN A 183 -24.83 -5.25 -12.40
C GLN A 183 -24.57 -5.52 -10.91
N ILE A 184 -24.24 -4.48 -10.13
CA ILE A 184 -24.11 -4.57 -8.67
C ILE A 184 -25.47 -4.89 -8.04
N GLY A 185 -26.56 -4.27 -8.50
CA GLY A 185 -27.92 -4.57 -8.04
C GLY A 185 -28.36 -6.00 -8.35
N LEU A 186 -27.94 -6.57 -9.48
CA LEU A 186 -28.15 -7.98 -9.80
C LEU A 186 -27.34 -8.89 -8.88
N ALA A 187 -26.07 -8.58 -8.62
CA ALA A 187 -25.25 -9.32 -7.66
C ALA A 187 -25.86 -9.28 -6.25
N LYS A 188 -26.37 -8.11 -5.83
CA LYS A 188 -27.10 -7.92 -4.56
C LYS A 188 -28.29 -8.88 -4.47
N LYS A 189 -29.18 -8.85 -5.48
CA LYS A 189 -30.38 -9.69 -5.54
C LYS A 189 -30.06 -11.18 -5.55
N ASN A 190 -29.07 -11.60 -6.35
CA ASN A 190 -28.70 -13.02 -6.47
C ASN A 190 -28.08 -13.60 -5.19
N ASN A 191 -27.62 -12.75 -4.28
CA ASN A 191 -26.99 -13.15 -3.03
C ASN A 191 -27.81 -12.76 -1.79
N ASN A 192 -29.09 -12.39 -1.96
CA ASN A 192 -30.01 -12.05 -0.87
C ASN A 192 -29.47 -10.97 0.09
N ILE A 193 -28.84 -9.95 -0.46
CA ILE A 193 -28.39 -8.79 0.32
C ILE A 193 -29.53 -7.78 0.37
N ASP A 194 -30.09 -7.49 1.53
CA ASP A 194 -31.19 -6.51 1.67
C ASP A 194 -30.68 -5.07 1.84
N ALA A 195 -29.51 -4.92 2.44
CA ALA A 195 -28.86 -3.65 2.72
C ALA A 195 -28.54 -2.84 1.44
N SER A 196 -28.38 -1.52 1.58
CA SER A 196 -27.80 -0.68 0.54
C SER A 196 -26.34 -1.07 0.33
N VAL A 197 -25.96 -1.32 -0.92
CA VAL A 197 -24.58 -1.60 -1.31
C VAL A 197 -23.91 -0.29 -1.72
N ILE A 198 -22.70 -0.06 -1.21
CA ILE A 198 -21.88 1.11 -1.54
C ILE A 198 -20.56 0.63 -2.13
N VAL A 199 -20.25 1.08 -3.34
CA VAL A 199 -18.96 0.83 -3.99
C VAL A 199 -18.33 2.16 -4.39
N GLU A 200 -17.20 2.51 -3.78
CA GLU A 200 -16.42 3.70 -4.09
C GLU A 200 -15.37 3.38 -5.15
N LEU A 201 -15.36 4.13 -6.24
CA LEU A 201 -14.29 4.08 -7.25
C LEU A 201 -13.24 5.11 -6.84
N ILE A 202 -12.01 4.65 -6.59
CA ILE A 202 -10.93 5.47 -6.03
C ILE A 202 -9.78 5.49 -7.02
N ASP A 203 -9.20 6.67 -7.24
CA ASP A 203 -7.95 6.79 -8.00
C ASP A 203 -6.81 6.18 -7.17
N ALA A 204 -6.10 5.18 -7.73
CA ALA A 204 -5.12 4.40 -6.98
C ALA A 204 -3.89 5.22 -6.54
N GLU A 205 -3.55 6.28 -7.27
CA GLU A 205 -2.37 7.11 -7.01
C GLU A 205 -2.69 8.20 -5.98
N THR A 206 -3.73 9.00 -6.25
CA THR A 206 -4.14 10.13 -5.41
C THR A 206 -4.97 9.72 -4.20
N ARG A 207 -5.49 8.48 -4.19
CA ARG A 207 -6.44 7.96 -3.18
C ARG A 207 -7.73 8.77 -3.06
N SER A 208 -8.05 9.57 -4.08
CA SER A 208 -9.26 10.38 -4.12
C SER A 208 -10.46 9.55 -4.59
N VAL A 209 -11.62 9.74 -3.96
CA VAL A 209 -12.87 9.12 -4.43
C VAL A 209 -13.29 9.82 -5.73
N MET A 210 -13.32 9.07 -6.82
CA MET A 210 -13.73 9.58 -8.12
C MET A 210 -15.25 9.53 -8.29
N GLU A 211 -15.88 8.43 -7.88
CA GLU A 211 -17.33 8.22 -7.97
C GLU A 211 -17.80 7.24 -6.89
N THR A 212 -19.05 7.39 -6.47
CA THR A 212 -19.71 6.46 -5.55
C THR A 212 -20.91 5.81 -6.22
N LEU A 213 -20.91 4.48 -6.28
CA LEU A 213 -22.01 3.66 -6.75
C LEU A 213 -22.81 3.19 -5.54
N GLN A 214 -24.09 3.55 -5.49
CA GLN A 214 -24.99 3.13 -4.43
C GLN A 214 -26.22 2.46 -5.02
N THR A 215 -26.66 1.37 -4.39
CA THR A 215 -27.95 0.72 -4.68
C THR A 215 -28.99 1.08 -3.62
N GLU A 216 -30.26 1.11 -4.01
CA GLU A 216 -31.37 1.25 -3.05
C GLU A 216 -31.46 0.03 -2.13
N THR A 217 -32.02 0.22 -0.94
CA THR A 217 -32.43 -0.86 -0.03
C THR A 217 -33.63 -1.60 -0.65
N SER A 218 -33.70 -2.93 -0.47
CA SER A 218 -34.77 -3.75 -1.03
C SER A 218 -35.99 -3.83 -0.13
#